data_AF-K0EU85-F1
#
_entry.id   AF-K0EU85-F1
#
_cell.length_a   1.000
_cell.length_b   1.000
_cell.length_c   1.000
_cell.angle_alpha   90.00
_cell.angle_beta   90.00
_cell.angle_gamma   90.00
#
_symmetry.space_group_name_H-M   'P 1'
#
loop_
_entity.id
_entity.type
_entity.pdbx_description
1 polymer ?
#
loop_
_entity_poly.entity_id
_entity_poly.type
_entity_poly.pdbx_seq_one_letter_code
_entity_poly.pdbx_strand_id
1 'polypeptide(L)'
;MYPSQPEGRHAAPGGAPNQPPRMVGLQSNKAAQAAGAQSALATFVTYAKALESLDRNHFPDEYAMHADRLKELKPFLRAHGILDVMQVKNPEVAALIGV
;
A
#
# COMPACT_ATOMS: atom_id res chain seq x y z
N MET A 1 44.54 6.17 -47.57
CA MET A 1 43.41 6.05 -48.51
C MET A 1 42.81 4.67 -48.28
N TYR A 2 41.66 4.57 -47.62
CA TYR A 2 41.05 3.28 -47.26
C TYR A 2 40.60 2.52 -48.52
N PRO A 3 40.95 1.24 -48.66
CA PRO A 3 40.38 0.35 -49.67
C PRO A 3 39.10 -0.33 -49.14
N SER A 4 38.09 -0.32 -50.00
CA SER A 4 37.22 -1.43 -50.43
C SER A 4 36.77 -2.53 -49.44
N GLN A 5 35.44 -2.75 -49.42
CA GLN A 5 34.75 -3.93 -48.87
C GLN A 5 35.32 -5.28 -49.40
N PRO A 6 35.01 -6.43 -48.77
CA PRO A 6 33.88 -7.25 -49.28
C PRO A 6 33.14 -8.12 -48.23
N GLU A 7 32.05 -8.72 -48.70
CA GLU A 7 31.21 -9.76 -48.09
C GLU A 7 31.95 -10.87 -47.34
N GLY A 8 31.34 -11.34 -46.24
CA GLY A 8 31.76 -12.56 -45.58
C GLY A 8 31.08 -12.74 -44.22
N ARG A 9 29.87 -13.31 -44.23
CA ARG A 9 29.27 -13.98 -43.07
C ARG A 9 30.35 -14.82 -42.39
N HIS A 10 30.60 -14.66 -41.10
CA HIS A 10 31.05 -15.69 -40.16
C HIS A 10 31.01 -15.16 -38.72
N ALA A 11 30.63 -16.07 -37.82
CA ALA A 11 30.11 -15.83 -36.49
C ALA A 11 31.10 -15.21 -35.49
N ALA A 12 30.61 -14.31 -34.64
CA ALA A 12 31.32 -13.81 -33.46
C ALA A 12 30.50 -14.11 -32.19
N PRO A 13 31.09 -14.75 -31.15
CA PRO A 13 30.38 -15.25 -29.98
C PRO A 13 30.18 -14.14 -28.94
N GLY A 14 28.91 -13.79 -28.68
CA GLY A 14 28.53 -12.91 -27.57
C GLY A 14 28.57 -13.68 -26.25
N GLY A 15 29.46 -13.25 -25.35
CA GLY A 15 29.72 -13.87 -24.05
C GLY A 15 28.54 -13.92 -23.08
N ALA A 16 28.53 -15.00 -22.31
CA ALA A 16 27.69 -15.32 -21.15
C ALA A 16 27.98 -14.37 -19.94
N PRO A 17 27.40 -14.53 -18.71
CA PRO A 17 26.51 -15.60 -18.26
C PRO A 17 25.35 -15.18 -17.29
N ASN A 18 24.32 -16.02 -17.24
CA ASN A 18 23.67 -16.46 -15.98
C ASN A 18 22.99 -15.38 -15.09
N GLN A 19 21.74 -15.01 -15.40
CA GLN A 19 20.85 -14.40 -14.40
C GLN A 19 20.32 -15.49 -13.45
N PRO A 20 20.67 -15.48 -12.15
CA PRO A 20 20.10 -16.42 -11.19
C PRO A 20 18.63 -16.05 -10.89
N PRO A 21 17.78 -17.05 -10.57
CA PRO A 21 16.36 -16.82 -10.33
C PRO A 21 16.19 -15.99 -9.06
N ARG A 22 15.31 -14.98 -9.12
CA ARG A 22 14.88 -14.21 -7.95
C ARG A 22 14.19 -15.17 -6.96
N MET A 23 14.97 -15.70 -6.02
CA MET A 23 14.41 -16.23 -4.78
C MET A 23 13.73 -15.06 -4.06
N VAL A 24 12.40 -15.12 -3.97
CA VAL A 24 11.58 -14.30 -3.08
C VAL A 24 12.02 -14.62 -1.66
N GLY A 25 13.06 -13.90 -1.22
CA GLY A 25 13.67 -14.06 0.08
C GLY A 25 12.66 -13.75 1.17
N LEU A 26 12.51 -14.70 2.08
CA LEU A 26 11.81 -14.65 3.36
C LEU A 26 12.39 -13.60 4.34
N GLN A 27 12.72 -12.39 3.86
CA GLN A 27 13.24 -11.27 4.67
C GLN A 27 12.22 -10.13 4.85
N SER A 28 11.00 -10.30 4.35
CA SER A 28 9.99 -9.25 4.29
C SER A 28 9.26 -8.96 5.61
N ASN A 29 9.52 -9.68 6.72
CA ASN A 29 8.65 -9.57 7.89
C ASN A 29 8.63 -8.19 8.58
N LYS A 30 9.65 -7.33 8.39
CA LYS A 30 9.61 -5.95 8.93
C LYS A 30 9.22 -4.90 7.89
N ALA A 31 9.62 -5.07 6.63
CA ALA A 31 9.24 -4.15 5.56
C ALA A 31 7.77 -4.32 5.14
N ALA A 32 7.24 -5.55 5.16
CA ALA A 32 5.83 -5.82 4.94
C ALA A 32 4.95 -5.35 6.12
N GLN A 33 5.48 -5.35 7.35
CA GLN A 33 4.78 -4.78 8.51
C GLN A 33 4.67 -3.26 8.41
N ALA A 34 5.72 -2.57 7.95
CA ALA A 34 5.68 -1.12 7.72
C ALA A 34 4.77 -0.76 6.53
N ALA A 35 4.81 -1.53 5.43
CA ALA A 35 3.90 -1.36 4.30
C ALA A 35 2.44 -1.64 4.68
N GLY A 36 2.19 -2.64 5.53
CA GLY A 36 0.88 -2.95 6.07
C GLY A 36 0.32 -1.83 6.96
N ALA A 37 1.16 -1.23 7.82
CA ALA A 37 0.76 -0.10 8.64
C ALA A 37 0.44 1.16 7.81
N GLN A 38 1.26 1.45 6.78
CA GLN A 38 0.99 2.54 5.84
C GLN A 38 -0.29 2.30 5.05
N SER A 39 -0.53 1.05 4.60
CA SER A 39 -1.77 0.67 3.96
C SER A 39 -2.97 0.84 4.88
N ALA A 40 -2.88 0.37 6.13
CA ALA A 40 -3.96 0.49 7.11
C ALA A 40 -4.31 1.95 7.41
N LEU A 41 -3.30 2.82 7.54
CA LEU A 41 -3.51 4.26 7.71
C LEU A 41 -4.17 4.89 6.49
N ALA A 42 -3.69 4.60 5.28
CA ALA A 42 -4.29 5.12 4.05
C ALA A 42 -5.75 4.67 3.88
N THR A 43 -6.04 3.40 4.18
CA THR A 43 -7.40 2.85 4.19
C THR A 43 -8.26 3.53 5.26
N PHE A 44 -7.74 3.74 6.46
CA PHE A 44 -8.44 4.44 7.54
C PHE A 44 -8.82 5.87 7.14
N VAL A 45 -7.86 6.64 6.62
CA VAL A 45 -8.11 8.03 6.18
C VAL A 45 -9.12 8.07 5.04
N THR A 46 -9.06 7.11 4.11
CA THR A 46 -10.03 6.98 3.02
C THR A 46 -11.46 6.79 3.55
N TYR A 47 -11.68 5.82 4.46
CA TYR A 47 -13.01 5.57 5.02
C TYR A 47 -13.48 6.69 5.96
N ALA A 48 -12.58 7.32 6.72
CA ALA A 48 -12.92 8.45 7.58
C ALA A 48 -13.36 9.67 6.75
N LYS A 49 -12.67 9.94 5.63
CA LYS A 49 -13.08 10.98 4.67
C LYS A 49 -14.37 10.64 3.93
N ALA A 50 -14.58 9.36 3.61
CA ALA A 50 -15.83 8.90 3.05
C ALA A 50 -16.98 9.17 4.02
N LEU A 51 -16.84 8.81 5.31
CA LEU A 51 -17.84 9.14 6.34
C LEU A 51 -18.09 10.64 6.52
N GLU A 52 -17.06 11.47 6.37
CA GLU A 52 -17.23 12.93 6.42
C GLU A 52 -18.02 13.47 5.22
N SER A 53 -17.87 12.86 4.05
CA SER A 53 -18.57 13.24 2.82
C SER A 53 -19.93 12.56 2.66
N LEU A 54 -20.19 11.49 3.44
CA LEU A 54 -21.36 10.65 3.30
C LEU A 54 -22.47 11.15 4.24
N ASP A 55 -23.59 11.55 3.65
CA ASP A 55 -24.76 11.96 4.42
C ASP A 55 -25.46 10.72 4.98
N ARG A 56 -25.38 10.55 6.32
CA ARG A 56 -25.98 9.43 7.06
C ARG A 56 -27.48 9.28 6.80
N ASN A 57 -28.17 10.36 6.42
CA ASN A 57 -29.61 10.32 6.14
C ASN A 57 -29.94 9.77 4.76
N HIS A 58 -29.02 9.91 3.80
CA HIS A 58 -29.21 9.43 2.43
C HIS A 58 -28.61 8.03 2.22
N PHE A 59 -27.51 7.71 2.90
CA PHE A 59 -26.78 6.46 2.69
C PHE A 59 -26.45 5.75 4.02
N PRO A 60 -27.47 5.23 4.74
CA PRO A 60 -27.26 4.57 6.02
C PRO A 60 -26.45 3.27 5.90
N ASP A 61 -26.60 2.54 4.78
CA ASP A 61 -25.93 1.27 4.54
C ASP A 61 -24.42 1.46 4.29
N GLU A 62 -24.06 2.38 3.38
CA GLU A 62 -22.67 2.76 3.11
C GLU A 62 -22.00 3.34 4.37
N TYR A 63 -22.74 4.13 5.16
CA TYR A 63 -22.25 4.67 6.42
C TYR A 63 -21.91 3.52 7.38
N ALA A 64 -22.80 2.54 7.52
CA ALA A 64 -22.57 1.37 8.36
C ALA A 64 -21.36 0.56 7.87
N MET A 65 -21.22 0.36 6.56
CA MET A 65 -20.09 -0.36 5.97
C MET A 65 -18.75 0.35 6.24
N HIS A 66 -18.68 1.66 6.02
CA HIS A 66 -17.47 2.44 6.30
C HIS A 66 -17.14 2.48 7.80
N ALA A 67 -18.17 2.64 8.64
CA ALA A 67 -18.02 2.61 10.09
C ALA A 67 -17.50 1.25 10.58
N ASP A 68 -17.96 0.14 10.01
CA ASP A 68 -17.48 -1.20 10.33
C ASP A 68 -16.00 -1.38 9.92
N ARG A 69 -15.63 -0.98 8.70
CA ARG A 69 -14.23 -0.99 8.24
C ARG A 69 -13.31 -0.17 9.14
N LEU A 70 -13.75 0.98 9.63
CA LEU A 70 -12.96 1.78 10.58
C LEU A 70 -12.76 1.07 11.92
N LYS A 71 -13.78 0.36 12.43
CA LYS A 71 -13.67 -0.44 13.65
C LYS A 71 -12.70 -1.61 13.48
N GLU A 72 -12.66 -2.24 12.31
CA GLU A 72 -11.69 -3.29 11.99
C GLU A 72 -10.25 -2.76 11.95
N LEU A 73 -10.05 -1.52 11.51
CA LEU A 73 -8.72 -0.89 11.46
C LEU A 73 -8.24 -0.36 12.82
N LYS A 74 -9.15 -0.05 13.75
CA LYS A 74 -8.83 0.40 15.12
C LYS A 74 -7.74 -0.43 15.82
N PRO A 75 -7.80 -1.77 15.90
CA PRO A 75 -6.76 -2.57 16.55
C PRO A 75 -5.40 -2.44 15.85
N PHE A 76 -5.36 -2.33 14.52
CA PHE A 76 -4.11 -2.10 13.79
C PHE A 76 -3.51 -0.74 14.15
N LEU A 77 -4.33 0.33 14.11
CA LEU A 77 -3.87 1.67 14.46
C LEU A 77 -3.39 1.77 15.91
N ARG A 78 -4.08 1.09 16.84
CA ARG A 78 -3.67 1.02 18.25
C ARG A 78 -2.37 0.24 18.41
N ALA A 79 -2.23 -0.93 17.77
CA ALA A 79 -1.04 -1.76 17.86
C ALA A 79 0.22 -1.07 17.28
N HIS A 80 0.02 -0.20 16.29
CA HIS A 80 1.09 0.59 15.68
C HIS A 80 1.34 1.96 16.36
N GLY A 81 0.59 2.30 17.42
CA GLY A 81 0.72 3.60 18.10
C GLY A 81 0.24 4.80 17.27
N ILE A 82 -0.48 4.56 16.17
CA ILE A 82 -0.95 5.60 15.26
C ILE A 82 -2.05 6.45 15.92
N LEU A 83 -2.92 5.84 16.74
CA LEU A 83 -3.99 6.57 17.45
C LEU A 83 -3.47 7.60 18.45
N ASP A 84 -2.23 7.45 18.95
CA ASP A 84 -1.62 8.37 19.92
C ASP A 84 -1.14 9.67 19.26
N VAL A 85 -0.71 9.57 17.99
CA VAL A 85 -0.15 10.69 17.22
C VAL A 85 -1.17 11.36 16.28
N MET A 86 -2.30 10.69 16.00
CA MET A 86 -3.29 11.15 15.02
C MET A 86 -4.45 11.90 15.69
N GLN A 87 -4.70 13.13 15.26
CA GLN A 87 -5.90 13.87 15.65
C GLN A 87 -7.07 13.57 14.70
N VAL A 88 -8.18 13.07 15.24
CA VAL A 88 -9.41 12.85 14.48
C VAL A 88 -10.31 14.06 14.61
N LYS A 89 -10.55 14.75 13.49
CA LYS A 89 -11.40 15.97 13.46
C LYS A 89 -12.90 15.67 13.40
N ASN A 90 -13.28 14.52 12.85
CA ASN A 90 -14.67 14.13 12.71
C ASN A 90 -15.16 13.44 14.01
N PRO A 91 -16.16 13.99 14.72
CA PRO A 91 -16.62 13.44 15.99
C PRO A 91 -17.25 12.04 15.85
N GLU A 92 -17.86 11.73 14.71
CA GLU A 92 -18.42 10.39 14.46
C GLU A 92 -17.31 9.35 14.32
N VAL A 93 -16.24 9.69 13.59
CA VAL A 93 -15.07 8.81 13.46
C VAL A 93 -14.37 8.65 14.81
N ALA A 94 -14.25 9.73 15.59
CA ALA A 94 -13.69 9.70 16.94
C ALA A 94 -14.51 8.79 17.87
N ALA A 95 -15.84 8.88 17.82
CA ALA A 95 -16.74 8.01 18.57
C ALA A 95 -16.60 6.52 18.16
N LEU A 96 -16.42 6.23 16.87
CA LEU A 96 -16.23 4.86 16.37
C LEU A 96 -14.91 4.23 16.86
N ILE A 97 -13.83 5.02 16.92
CA ILE A 97 -12.52 4.52 17.34
C ILE A 97 -12.23 4.73 18.83
N GLY A 98 -13.03 5.52 19.55
CA GLY A 98 -12.90 5.78 20.99
C GLY A 98 -11.65 6.59 21.34
N VAL A 99 -11.40 7.69 20.62
CA VAL A 99 -10.38 8.71 20.93
C VAL A 99 -11.03 10.05 21.21
#